data_AF-A0A6J6EVL7-F1
#
_entry.id   AF-A0A6J6EVL7-F1
#
_cell.length_a   1.000
_cell.length_b   1.000
_cell.length_c   1.000
_cell.angle_alpha   90.00
_cell.angle_beta   90.00
_cell.angle_gamma   90.00
#
_symmetry.space_group_name_H-M   'P 1'
#
loop_
_entity.id
_entity.type
_entity.pdbx_description
1 polymer ?
#
loop_
_entity_poly.entity_id
_entity_poly.type
_entity_poly.pdbx_seq_one_letter_code
_entity_poly.pdbx_strand_id
1 'polypeptide(L)'
;MKAKLVEVRITSLKDGIFYAEIEFDSGQILSSRPSDAIALALRNESVIFVSEDVILAAGIDIPAEEEDEVDKFREFLDQVKPEDFNQ
;
A
#
# COMPACT_ATOMS: atom_id res chain seq x y z
N MET A 1 13.97 23.00 6.50
CA MET A 1 12.59 22.85 7.03
C MET A 1 12.36 21.38 7.34
N LYS A 2 11.57 21.07 8.37
CA LYS A 2 11.03 19.73 8.62
C LYS A 2 9.56 19.75 8.22
N ALA A 3 9.11 18.75 7.47
CA ALA A 3 7.71 18.54 7.12
C ALA A 3 7.35 17.11 7.51
N LYS A 4 6.18 16.92 8.12
CA LYS A 4 5.70 15.60 8.54
C LYS A 4 4.71 15.09 7.51
N LEU A 5 4.90 13.86 7.02
CA LEU A 5 3.90 13.17 6.20
C LEU A 5 2.67 12.90 7.09
N VAL A 6 1.49 13.28 6.60
CA VAL A 6 0.21 13.09 7.31
C VAL A 6 -0.49 11.85 6.78
N GLU A 7 -0.57 11.77 5.46
CA GLU A 7 -1.29 10.71 4.78
C GLU A 7 -0.85 10.57 3.32
N VAL A 8 -1.26 9.45 2.73
CA VAL A 8 -1.10 9.15 1.31
C VAL A 8 -2.46 8.82 0.70
N ARG A 9 -2.68 9.29 -0.52
CA ARG A 9 -3.92 9.04 -1.27
C ARG A 9 -3.60 8.39 -2.61
N ILE A 10 -4.18 7.24 -2.92
CA ILE A 10 -4.23 6.71 -4.29
C ILE A 10 -5.43 7.36 -4.97
N THR A 11 -5.19 8.28 -5.89
CA THR A 11 -6.21 9.23 -6.36
C THR A 11 -6.87 8.83 -7.66
N SER A 12 -6.16 8.13 -8.56
CA SER A 12 -6.74 7.76 -9.86
C SER A 12 -6.04 6.56 -10.51
N LEU A 13 -6.75 5.95 -11.45
CA LEU A 13 -6.28 4.94 -12.38
C LEU A 13 -6.59 5.42 -13.80
N LYS A 14 -5.56 5.60 -14.63
CA LYS A 14 -5.72 6.05 -16.03
C LYS A 14 -4.88 5.17 -16.93
N ASP A 15 -5.49 4.59 -17.96
CA ASP A 15 -4.81 3.71 -18.92
C ASP A 15 -4.02 2.58 -18.24
N GLY A 16 -4.56 2.01 -17.16
CA GLY A 16 -3.90 0.97 -16.36
C GLY A 16 -2.79 1.47 -15.43
N ILE A 17 -2.55 2.78 -15.36
CA ILE A 17 -1.53 3.41 -14.53
C ILE A 17 -2.17 4.09 -13.32
N PHE A 18 -1.74 3.67 -12.12
CA PHE A 18 -2.18 4.26 -10.86
C PHE A 18 -1.38 5.52 -10.50
N TYR A 19 -2.03 6.49 -9.87
CA TYR A 19 -1.45 7.74 -9.41
C TYR A 19 -1.71 7.95 -7.92
N ALA A 20 -0.75 8.56 -7.23
CA ALA A 20 -0.85 8.86 -5.81
C ALA A 20 -0.37 10.27 -5.47
N GLU A 21 -0.80 10.73 -4.30
CA GLU A 21 -0.40 11.99 -3.69
C GLU A 21 0.03 11.75 -2.24
N ILE A 22 1.01 12.53 -1.80
CA ILE A 22 1.51 12.55 -0.42
C ILE A 22 1.17 13.92 0.16
N GLU A 23 0.44 13.94 1.27
CA GLU A 23 0.09 15.17 1.97
C GLU A 23 0.98 15.35 3.21
N PHE A 24 1.51 16.57 3.36
CA PHE A 24 2.33 16.96 4.49
C PHE A 24 1.54 17.89 5.43
N ASP A 25 1.97 17.96 6.69
CA ASP A 25 1.38 18.81 7.73
C ASP A 25 1.43 20.31 7.41
N SER A 26 2.29 20.71 6.48
CA SER A 26 2.35 22.05 5.92
C SER A 26 1.21 22.38 4.94
N GLY A 27 0.38 21.40 4.57
CA GLY A 27 -0.61 21.49 3.49
C GLY A 27 -0.01 21.32 2.09
N GLN A 28 1.30 21.03 1.99
CA GLN A 28 1.92 20.73 0.71
C GLN A 28 1.47 19.35 0.24
N ILE A 29 1.09 19.26 -1.04
CA ILE A 29 0.74 18.00 -1.70
C ILE A 29 1.80 17.70 -2.76
N LEU A 30 2.34 16.48 -2.72
CA LEU A 30 3.35 16.00 -3.66
C LEU A 30 2.80 14.85 -4.48
N SER A 31 2.82 15.01 -5.82
CA SER A 31 2.55 13.92 -6.75
C SER A 31 3.61 12.83 -6.63
N SER A 32 3.18 11.56 -6.59
CA SER A 32 4.05 10.41 -6.41
C SER A 32 3.53 9.18 -7.15
N ARG A 33 4.41 8.23 -7.44
CA ARG A 33 3.98 6.89 -7.82
C ARG A 33 3.43 6.18 -6.58
N PRO A 34 2.40 5.32 -6.71
CA PRO A 34 1.84 4.61 -5.58
C PRO A 34 2.87 3.81 -4.77
N SER A 35 3.84 3.17 -5.43
CA SER A 35 4.90 2.40 -4.75
C SER A 35 5.71 3.25 -3.77
N ASP A 36 6.08 4.46 -4.18
CA ASP A 36 6.91 5.36 -3.38
C ASP A 36 6.08 5.95 -2.23
N ALA A 37 4.83 6.33 -2.52
CA ALA A 37 3.91 6.86 -1.53
C ALA A 37 3.58 5.84 -0.43
N ILE A 38 3.20 4.61 -0.80
CA ILE A 38 2.93 3.52 0.14
C ILE A 38 4.16 3.20 1.00
N ALA A 39 5.34 3.09 0.39
CA ALA A 39 6.57 2.81 1.13
C ALA A 39 6.91 3.91 2.15
N LEU A 40 6.60 5.16 1.85
CA LEU A 40 6.76 6.27 2.79
C LEU A 40 5.69 6.25 3.89
N ALA A 41 4.43 5.98 3.55
CA ALA A 41 3.35 5.87 4.53
C ALA A 41 3.63 4.76 5.56
N LEU A 42 4.06 3.58 5.10
CA LEU A 42 4.43 2.46 5.99
C LEU A 42 5.56 2.83 6.95
N ARG A 43 6.61 3.51 6.47
CA ARG A 43 7.75 3.94 7.30
C ARG A 43 7.42 5.07 8.28
N ASN A 44 6.36 5.83 8.01
CA ASN A 44 5.90 6.94 8.87
C ASN A 44 4.65 6.57 9.66
N GLU A 45 4.19 5.31 9.59
CA GLU A 45 2.95 4.85 10.23
C GLU A 45 1.75 5.76 9.90
N SER A 46 1.69 6.23 8.66
CA SER A 46 0.69 7.18 8.19
C SER A 46 -0.43 6.47 7.44
N VAL A 47 -1.62 7.05 7.50
CA VAL A 47 -2.82 6.45 6.90
C VAL A 47 -2.72 6.48 5.37
N ILE A 48 -3.19 5.41 4.75
CA ILE A 48 -3.30 5.28 3.29
C ILE A 48 -4.78 5.29 2.93
N PHE A 49 -5.19 6.22 2.08
CA PHE A 49 -6.52 6.29 1.50
C PHE A 49 -6.48 5.90 0.03
N VAL A 50 -7.61 5.37 -0.46
CA VAL A 50 -7.82 5.08 -1.87
C VAL A 50 -9.12 5.72 -2.29
N SER A 51 -9.12 6.39 -3.44
CA SER A 51 -10.35 6.93 -4.04
C SER A 51 -11.35 5.82 -4.32
N GLU A 52 -12.62 6.07 -4.04
CA GLU A 52 -13.71 5.12 -4.31
C GLU A 52 -13.75 4.73 -5.79
N ASP A 53 -13.53 5.67 -6.71
CA ASP A 53 -13.48 5.40 -8.15
C ASP A 53 -12.37 4.39 -8.51
N VAL A 54 -11.25 4.41 -7.79
CA VAL A 54 -10.15 3.46 -8.00
C VAL A 54 -10.52 2.08 -7.47
N ILE A 55 -11.19 2.00 -6.32
CA ILE A 55 -11.73 0.75 -5.79
C ILE A 55 -12.79 0.16 -6.74
N LEU A 56 -13.69 0.98 -7.27
CA LEU A 56 -14.71 0.51 -8.22
C LEU A 56 -14.09 0.02 -9.53
N ALA A 57 -12.99 0.64 -9.98
CA ALA A 57 -12.36 0.28 -11.24
C ALA A 57 -11.40 -0.92 -11.15
N ALA A 58 -10.73 -1.10 -10.00
CA ALA A 58 -9.63 -2.06 -9.86
C ALA A 58 -9.61 -2.83 -8.52
N GLY A 59 -10.61 -2.63 -7.67
CA GLY A 59 -10.81 -3.43 -6.47
C GLY A 59 -11.09 -4.89 -6.83
N ILE A 60 -10.59 -5.78 -5.99
CA ILE A 60 -10.83 -7.23 -6.11
C ILE A 60 -11.48 -7.65 -4.80
N ASP A 61 -12.62 -8.32 -4.90
CA ASP A 61 -13.22 -9.00 -3.77
C ASP A 61 -12.37 -10.22 -3.45
N ILE A 62 -11.78 -10.25 -2.25
CA ILE A 62 -11.02 -11.41 -1.77
C ILE A 62 -12.04 -12.39 -1.16
N PRO A 63 -12.21 -13.60 -1.72
CA PRO A 63 -13.03 -14.62 -1.11
C PRO A 63 -12.44 -15.03 0.26
N ALA A 64 -13.30 -15.31 1.23
CA ALA A 64 -12.86 -15.69 2.59
C ALA A 64 -11.88 -16.88 2.63
N GLU A 65 -11.92 -17.77 1.64
CA GLU A 65 -11.01 -18.92 1.51
C GLU A 65 -9.57 -18.51 1.14
N GLU A 66 -9.36 -17.36 0.50
CA GLU A 66 -8.03 -16.84 0.15
C GLU A 66 -7.36 -16.12 1.34
N GLU A 67 -8.13 -15.54 2.27
CA GLU A 67 -7.62 -14.96 3.52
C GLU A 67 -6.92 -16.03 4.38
N ASP A 68 -7.53 -17.22 4.49
CA ASP A 68 -6.95 -18.35 5.20
C ASP A 68 -5.60 -18.79 4.61
N GLU A 69 -5.41 -18.69 3.28
CA GLU A 69 -4.15 -19.03 2.63
C GLU A 69 -3.06 -17.96 2.85
N VAL A 70 -3.44 -16.68 2.93
CA VAL A 70 -2.50 -15.59 3.26
C VAL A 70 -2.00 -15.72 4.69
N ASP A 71 -2.90 -16.05 5.63
CA ASP A 71 -2.51 -16.25 7.03
C ASP A 71 -1.66 -17.50 7.21
N LYS A 72 -1.97 -18.61 6.53
CA LYS A 72 -1.09 -19.80 6.48
C LYS A 72 0.29 -19.48 5.88
N PHE A 73 0.34 -18.63 4.85
CA PHE A 73 1.60 -18.22 4.24
C PHE A 73 2.43 -17.34 5.20
N ARG A 74 1.78 -16.46 5.98
CA ARG A 74 2.44 -15.69 7.04
C ARG A 74 2.99 -16.60 8.14
N GLU A 75 2.19 -17.55 8.63
CA GLU A 75 2.65 -18.53 9.62
C GLU A 75 3.82 -19.38 9.10
N PHE A 76 3.80 -19.74 7.82
CA PHE A 76 4.92 -20.42 7.16
C PHE A 76 6.18 -19.55 7.18
N LEU A 77 6.10 -18.27 6.80
CA LEU A 77 7.25 -17.36 6.83
C LEU A 77 7.83 -17.17 8.23
N ASP A 78 6.99 -17.21 9.27
CA ASP A 78 7.45 -17.11 10.66
C ASP A 78 8.22 -18.37 11.13
N GLN A 79 7.96 -19.53 10.52
CA GLN A 79 8.54 -20.81 10.92
C GLN A 79 9.73 -21.23 10.05
N VAL A 80 9.89 -20.66 8.87
CA VAL A 80 10.88 -21.08 7.87
C VAL A 80 12.10 -20.15 7.92
N LYS A 81 13.29 -20.73 7.96
CA LYS A 81 14.54 -19.96 7.93
C LYS A 81 14.97 -19.72 6.49
N PRO A 82 15.72 -18.64 6.21
CA PRO A 82 16.23 -18.34 4.87
C PRO A 82 17.01 -19.49 4.22
N GLU A 83 17.65 -20.34 5.02
CA GLU A 83 18.42 -21.50 4.57
C GLU A 83 17.56 -22.63 3.99
N ASP A 84 16.29 -22.73 4.41
CA ASP A 84 15.36 -23.79 4.00
C ASP A 84 14.84 -23.59 2.56
N PHE A 85 15.03 -22.42 1.96
CA PHE A 85 14.60 -22.09 0.59
C PHE A 85 15.54 -22.60 -0.51
N ASN A 86 16.67 -23.21 -0.16
CA ASN A 86 17.69 -23.67 -1.11
C ASN A 86 17.76 -25.20 -1.28
N GLN A 87 16.70 -25.93 -0.91
CA GLN A 87 16.57 -27.37 -1.16
C GLN A 87 15.91 -27.68 -2.51
#